data_AF-A0A7W7GI91-F1
#
_entry.id   AF-A0A7W7GI91-F1
#
_cell.length_a   1.000
_cell.length_b   1.000
_cell.length_c   1.000
_cell.angle_alpha   90.00
_cell.angle_beta   90.00
_cell.angle_gamma   90.00
#
_symmetry.space_group_name_H-M   'P 1'
#
loop_
_entity.id
_entity.type
_entity.pdbx_description
1 polymer ?
#
loop_
_entity_poly.entity_id
_entity_poly.type
_entity_poly.pdbx_seq_one_letter_code
_entity_poly.pdbx_strand_id
1 'polypeptide(L)'
;MTNTKARTAAMITPVGQEAQDEARALARDGRTGKAVRRLRKDSWLKRGPAREALALLVDGQALPTSSGQALDALRRLDGPLVGELSALLEGGRQIAAVKLLRERTGIDLAGGYHLVVELGSGPGTH
;
A
#
# COMPACT_ATOMS: atom_id res chain seq x y z
N MET A 1 8.91 17.07 -7.56
CA MET A 1 8.16 17.05 -6.30
C MET A 1 7.56 15.67 -6.11
N THR A 2 8.10 14.88 -5.20
CA THR A 2 7.57 13.59 -4.78
C THR A 2 6.21 13.84 -4.14
N ASN A 3 5.15 13.20 -4.64
CA ASN A 3 3.83 13.33 -4.02
C ASN A 3 3.81 12.41 -2.79
N THR A 4 3.95 12.98 -1.59
CA THR A 4 4.09 12.23 -0.33
C THR A 4 3.00 11.17 -0.15
N LYS A 5 1.72 11.50 -0.45
CA LYS A 5 0.63 10.52 -0.40
C LYS A 5 0.77 9.43 -1.46
N ALA A 6 1.17 9.78 -2.68
CA ALA A 6 1.40 8.76 -3.70
C ALA A 6 2.50 7.77 -3.29
N ARG A 7 3.58 8.27 -2.65
CA ARG A 7 4.66 7.44 -2.16
C ARG A 7 4.23 6.59 -0.98
N THR A 8 3.51 7.15 0.00
CA THR A 8 2.93 6.36 1.11
C THR A 8 2.04 5.25 0.58
N ALA A 9 1.08 5.58 -0.28
CA ALA A 9 0.19 4.59 -0.91
C ALA A 9 0.98 3.50 -1.67
N ALA A 10 2.09 3.84 -2.32
CA ALA A 10 2.95 2.85 -2.98
C ALA A 10 3.57 1.87 -1.98
N MET A 11 4.03 2.35 -0.83
CA MET A 11 4.70 1.55 0.19
C MET A 11 3.74 0.64 0.98
N ILE A 12 2.45 0.96 1.02
CA ILE A 12 1.44 0.21 1.77
C ILE A 12 0.40 -0.50 0.88
N THR A 13 0.59 -0.56 -0.43
CA THR A 13 -0.30 -1.33 -1.33
C THR A 13 0.38 -2.64 -1.71
N PRO A 14 -0.22 -3.80 -1.41
CA PRO A 14 0.32 -5.08 -1.84
C PRO A 14 0.43 -5.19 -3.37
N VAL A 15 1.58 -5.68 -3.83
CA VAL A 15 1.84 -6.02 -5.24
C VAL A 15 2.54 -7.37 -5.28
N GLY A 16 2.00 -8.34 -6.03
CA GLY A 16 2.57 -9.69 -6.12
C GLY A 16 4.02 -9.69 -6.63
N GLN A 17 4.83 -10.63 -6.14
CA GLN A 17 6.27 -10.69 -6.42
C GLN A 17 6.58 -10.73 -7.93
N GLU A 18 5.89 -11.59 -8.67
CA GLU A 18 6.02 -11.69 -10.14
C GLU A 18 5.80 -10.33 -10.83
N ALA A 19 4.81 -9.55 -10.37
CA ALA A 19 4.53 -8.22 -10.90
C ALA A 19 5.66 -7.23 -10.63
N GLN A 20 6.30 -7.31 -9.45
CA GLN A 20 7.45 -6.49 -9.10
C GLN A 20 8.66 -6.86 -9.97
N ASP A 21 8.92 -8.15 -10.17
CA ASP A 21 10.04 -8.64 -10.97
C ASP A 21 9.91 -8.28 -12.45
N GLU A 22 8.72 -8.49 -13.03
CA GLU A 22 8.41 -8.05 -14.39
C GLU A 22 8.52 -6.53 -14.56
N ALA A 23 8.04 -5.75 -13.58
CA ALA A 23 8.14 -4.30 -13.64
C ALA A 23 9.60 -3.82 -13.59
N ARG A 24 10.45 -4.46 -12.78
CA ARG A 24 11.89 -4.19 -12.74
C ARG A 24 12.55 -4.53 -14.08
N ALA A 25 12.24 -5.67 -14.68
CA ALA A 25 12.75 -6.04 -16.00
C ALA A 25 12.34 -5.01 -17.06
N LEU A 26 11.05 -4.65 -17.11
CA LEU A 26 10.54 -3.63 -18.02
C LEU A 26 11.21 -2.26 -17.82
N ALA A 27 11.52 -1.85 -16.59
CA ALA A 27 12.21 -0.60 -16.31
C ALA A 27 13.67 -0.61 -16.78
N ARG A 28 14.38 -1.75 -16.61
CA ARG A 28 15.75 -1.93 -17.15
C ARG A 28 15.79 -1.77 -18.67
N ASP A 29 14.75 -2.21 -19.36
CA ASP A 29 14.59 -2.04 -20.81
C ASP A 29 14.12 -0.63 -21.23
N GLY A 30 14.03 0.33 -20.31
CA GLY A 30 13.51 1.68 -20.57
C GLY A 30 11.99 1.75 -20.81
N ARG A 31 11.24 0.67 -20.56
CA ARG A 31 9.81 0.54 -20.83
C ARG A 31 8.94 0.96 -19.63
N THR A 32 9.23 2.14 -19.06
CA THR A 32 8.62 2.68 -17.82
C THR A 32 7.09 2.67 -17.84
N GLY A 33 6.46 3.05 -18.97
CA GLY A 33 5.00 3.04 -19.08
C GLY A 33 4.38 1.64 -18.94
N LYS A 34 5.06 0.60 -19.46
CA LYS A 34 4.61 -0.79 -19.33
C LYS A 34 4.87 -1.33 -17.92
N ALA A 35 5.98 -0.96 -17.29
CA ALA A 35 6.27 -1.30 -15.89
C ALA A 35 5.19 -0.75 -14.95
N VAL A 36 4.84 0.54 -15.08
CA VAL A 36 3.75 1.16 -14.30
C VAL A 36 2.41 0.46 -14.56
N ARG A 37 2.10 0.08 -15.81
CA ARG A 37 0.88 -0.66 -16.12
C ARG A 37 0.88 -2.05 -15.47
N ARG A 38 2.03 -2.72 -15.43
CA ARG A 38 2.18 -4.05 -14.82
C ARG A 38 1.93 -4.03 -13.33
N LEU A 39 2.53 -3.07 -12.61
CA LEU A 39 2.35 -2.92 -11.16
C LEU A 39 0.89 -2.67 -10.75
N ARG A 40 0.11 -2.04 -11.63
CA ARG A 40 -1.32 -1.77 -11.40
C ARG A 40 -2.23 -2.94 -11.72
N LYS A 41 -1.76 -3.87 -12.55
CA LYS A 41 -2.56 -5.03 -12.93
C LYS A 41 -2.62 -5.95 -11.71
N ASP A 42 -3.83 -6.37 -11.36
CA ASP A 42 -4.11 -7.27 -10.23
C ASP A 42 -3.63 -6.72 -8.86
N SER A 43 -3.50 -5.38 -8.76
CA SER A 43 -3.25 -4.66 -7.52
C SER A 43 -4.21 -3.47 -7.40
N TRP A 44 -4.16 -2.78 -6.27
CA TRP A 44 -4.97 -1.59 -6.05
C TRP A 44 -4.21 -0.27 -6.28
N LEU A 45 -3.02 -0.32 -6.90
CA LEU A 45 -2.24 0.87 -7.17
C LEU A 45 -2.93 1.80 -8.19
N LYS A 46 -3.11 3.05 -7.79
CA LYS A 46 -3.46 4.14 -8.71
C LYS A 46 -2.24 4.56 -9.54
N ARG A 47 -2.46 5.30 -10.62
CA ARG A 47 -1.39 5.74 -11.54
C ARG A 47 -0.24 6.49 -10.84
N GLY A 48 -0.54 7.40 -9.93
CA GLY A 48 0.47 8.14 -9.17
C GLY A 48 1.31 7.21 -8.28
N PRO A 49 0.68 6.49 -7.33
CA PRO A 49 1.35 5.47 -6.52
C PRO A 49 2.14 4.44 -7.32
N ALA A 50 1.64 3.99 -8.47
CA ALA A 50 2.37 3.03 -9.32
C ALA A 50 3.68 3.58 -9.90
N ARG A 51 3.80 4.90 -10.11
CA ARG A 51 5.07 5.53 -10.51
C ARG A 51 6.07 5.55 -9.36
N GLU A 52 5.60 5.88 -8.15
CA GLU A 52 6.43 5.86 -6.94
C GLU A 52 6.85 4.43 -6.58
N ALA A 53 5.95 3.46 -6.72
CA ALA A 53 6.21 2.03 -6.58
C ALA A 53 7.33 1.58 -7.52
N LEU A 54 7.28 1.99 -8.78
CA LEU A 54 8.34 1.67 -9.73
C LEU A 54 9.68 2.30 -9.35
N ALA A 55 9.68 3.57 -8.91
CA ALA A 55 10.89 4.23 -8.44
C ALA A 55 11.52 3.48 -7.25
N LEU A 56 10.71 3.09 -6.26
CA LEU A 56 11.15 2.26 -5.14
C LEU A 56 11.78 0.94 -5.59
N LEU A 57 11.15 0.24 -6.55
CA LEU A 57 11.68 -1.02 -7.07
C LEU A 57 13.00 -0.85 -7.83
N VAL A 58 13.15 0.24 -8.59
CA VAL A 58 14.39 0.58 -9.31
C VAL A 58 15.50 0.94 -8.31
N ASP A 59 15.15 1.61 -7.22
CA ASP A 59 16.06 1.90 -6.08
C ASP A 59 16.36 0.66 -5.20
N GLY A 60 15.94 -0.53 -5.63
CA GLY A 60 16.21 -1.80 -4.96
C GLY A 60 15.29 -2.11 -3.77
N GLN A 61 14.35 -1.24 -3.42
CA GLN A 61 13.38 -1.49 -2.36
C GLN A 61 12.37 -2.55 -2.79
N ALA A 62 11.93 -3.39 -1.86
CA ALA A 62 10.81 -4.31 -2.07
C ALA A 62 9.49 -3.64 -1.69
N LEU A 63 8.42 -3.95 -2.42
CA LEU A 63 7.06 -3.58 -2.04
C LEU A 63 6.41 -4.74 -1.27
N PRO A 64 5.43 -4.47 -0.39
CA PRO A 64 4.71 -5.54 0.28
C PRO A 64 4.02 -6.45 -0.74
N THR A 65 4.02 -7.75 -0.50
CA THR A 65 3.32 -8.75 -1.34
C THR A 65 2.02 -9.24 -0.72
N SER A 66 1.72 -8.84 0.52
CA SER A 66 0.52 -9.22 1.27
C SER A 66 0.00 -8.08 2.14
N SER A 67 -1.27 -8.19 2.59
CA SER A 67 -1.89 -7.23 3.52
C SER A 67 -1.12 -7.13 4.84
N GLY A 68 -0.66 -8.25 5.41
CA GLY A 68 0.16 -8.25 6.63
C GLY A 68 1.47 -7.47 6.47
N GLN A 69 2.21 -7.69 5.37
CA GLN A 69 3.42 -6.92 5.09
C GLN A 69 3.14 -5.42 4.86
N ALA A 70 2.01 -5.11 4.20
CA ALA A 70 1.58 -3.74 4.00
C ALA A 70 1.19 -3.06 5.32
N LEU A 71 0.57 -3.80 6.26
CA LEU A 71 0.27 -3.31 7.59
C LEU A 71 1.54 -3.07 8.41
N ASP A 72 2.53 -3.95 8.31
CA ASP A 72 3.85 -3.74 8.94
C ASP A 72 4.58 -2.52 8.35
N ALA A 73 4.44 -2.29 7.04
CA ALA A 73 4.95 -1.07 6.41
C ALA A 73 4.24 0.17 6.95
N LEU A 74 2.90 0.13 7.09
CA LEU A 74 2.13 1.22 7.68
C LEU A 74 2.55 1.51 9.13
N ARG A 75 2.74 0.48 9.97
CA ARG A 75 3.22 0.61 11.35
C ARG A 75 4.58 1.32 11.44
N ARG A 76 5.50 1.00 10.53
CA ARG A 76 6.82 1.64 10.47
C ARG A 76 6.76 3.09 9.99
N LEU A 77 5.83 3.39 9.07
CA LEU A 77 5.69 4.72 8.47
C LEU A 77 4.91 5.70 9.36
N ASP A 78 3.83 5.23 9.98
CA ASP A 78 2.90 6.06 10.75
C ASP A 78 2.23 5.21 11.86
N GLY A 79 3.01 4.86 12.88
CA GLY A 79 2.53 4.16 14.07
C GLY A 79 1.35 4.86 14.77
N PRO A 80 1.36 6.20 14.95
CA PRO A 80 0.21 6.93 15.50
C PRO A 80 -1.08 6.71 14.72
N LEU A 81 -1.05 6.75 13.38
CA LEU A 81 -2.22 6.45 12.55
C LEU A 81 -2.73 5.03 12.79
N VAL A 82 -1.85 4.03 12.95
CA VAL A 82 -2.29 2.65 13.28
C VAL A 82 -3.03 2.61 14.61
N GLY A 83 -2.55 3.34 15.63
CA GLY A 83 -3.24 3.46 16.92
C GLY A 83 -4.64 4.08 16.79
N GLU A 84 -4.79 5.14 16.01
CA GLU A 84 -6.10 5.74 15.72
C GLU A 84 -7.05 4.78 15.00
N LEU A 85 -6.54 4.01 14.03
CA LEU A 85 -7.31 2.99 13.32
C LEU A 85 -7.76 1.86 14.24
N SER A 86 -6.90 1.39 15.14
CA SER A 86 -7.24 0.38 16.15
C SER A 86 -8.35 0.89 17.08
N ALA A 87 -8.25 2.11 17.61
CA ALA A 87 -9.29 2.70 18.46
C ALA A 87 -10.65 2.88 17.74
N LEU A 88 -10.63 3.11 16.41
CA LEU A 88 -11.85 3.12 15.61
C LEU A 88 -12.44 1.70 15.48
N LEU A 89 -11.60 0.68 15.28
CA LEU A 89 -12.03 -0.71 15.16
C LEU A 89 -12.58 -1.29 16.46
N GLU A 90 -11.95 -1.00 17.61
CA GLU A 90 -12.45 -1.38 18.94
C GLU A 90 -13.85 -0.81 19.21
N GLY A 91 -14.14 0.38 18.69
CA GLY A 91 -15.47 0.98 18.74
C GLY A 91 -16.45 0.51 17.66
N GLY A 92 -16.11 -0.53 16.87
CA GLY A 92 -16.94 -1.04 15.76
C GLY A 92 -17.04 -0.11 14.55
N ARG A 93 -16.17 0.91 14.43
CA ARG A 93 -16.24 1.96 13.41
C ARG A 93 -15.35 1.68 12.19
N GLN A 94 -15.46 0.48 11.60
CA GLN A 94 -14.63 0.06 10.46
C GLN A 94 -14.69 1.02 9.26
N ILE A 95 -15.89 1.52 8.90
CA ILE A 95 -16.03 2.46 7.79
C ILE A 95 -15.26 3.77 8.05
N ALA A 96 -15.25 4.24 9.31
CA ALA A 96 -14.48 5.43 9.68
C ALA A 96 -12.97 5.17 9.60
N ALA A 97 -12.51 3.99 10.02
CA ALA A 97 -11.10 3.60 9.89
C ALA A 97 -10.65 3.58 8.41
N VAL A 98 -11.46 3.00 7.51
CA VAL A 98 -11.15 3.00 6.07
C VAL A 98 -11.10 4.41 5.49
N LYS A 99 -12.01 5.31 5.91
CA LYS A 99 -11.99 6.72 5.48
C LYS A 99 -10.73 7.43 5.96
N LEU A 100 -10.41 7.35 7.25
CA LEU A 100 -9.22 7.96 7.85
C LEU A 100 -7.94 7.50 7.14
N LEU A 101 -7.77 6.19 6.97
CA LEU A 101 -6.60 5.63 6.29
C LEU A 101 -6.42 6.20 4.88
N ARG A 102 -7.50 6.27 4.10
CA ARG A 102 -7.48 6.80 2.72
C ARG A 102 -7.16 8.29 2.67
N GLU A 103 -7.72 9.07 3.58
CA GLU A 103 -7.48 10.51 3.66
C GLU A 103 -6.02 10.84 3.98
N ARG A 104 -5.43 10.08 4.91
CA ARG A 104 -4.04 10.26 5.37
C ARG A 104 -3.03 9.77 4.34
N THR A 105 -3.27 8.61 3.74
CA THR A 105 -2.26 7.92 2.92
C THR A 105 -2.49 8.04 1.41
N GLY A 106 -3.71 8.35 0.97
CA GLY A 106 -4.07 8.36 -0.45
C GLY A 106 -4.28 6.97 -1.07
N ILE A 107 -4.26 5.89 -0.28
CA ILE A 107 -4.59 4.54 -0.74
C ILE A 107 -6.00 4.49 -1.37
N ASP A 108 -6.22 3.53 -2.26
CA ASP A 108 -7.54 3.31 -2.83
C ASP A 108 -8.51 2.71 -1.79
N LEU A 109 -9.77 2.54 -2.20
CA LEU A 109 -10.80 2.02 -1.32
C LEU A 109 -10.60 0.54 -0.95
N ALA A 110 -10.30 -0.30 -1.94
CA ALA A 110 -10.15 -1.74 -1.72
C ALA A 110 -8.88 -2.02 -0.90
N GLY A 111 -7.74 -1.42 -1.25
CA GLY A 111 -6.52 -1.54 -0.45
C GLY A 111 -6.69 -1.02 0.98
N GLY A 112 -7.38 0.11 1.14
CA GLY A 112 -7.71 0.65 2.46
C GLY A 112 -8.61 -0.28 3.27
N TYR A 113 -9.62 -0.88 2.64
CA TYR A 113 -10.49 -1.88 3.29
C TYR A 113 -9.70 -3.10 3.75
N HIS A 114 -8.89 -3.71 2.87
CA HIS A 114 -8.13 -4.91 3.21
C HIS A 114 -7.11 -4.68 4.32
N LEU A 115 -6.44 -3.53 4.35
CA LEU A 115 -5.54 -3.17 5.45
C LEU A 115 -6.27 -3.01 6.79
N VAL A 116 -7.46 -2.40 6.78
CA VAL A 116 -8.26 -2.24 8.00
C VAL A 116 -8.79 -3.58 8.50
N VAL A 117 -9.22 -4.47 7.59
CA VAL A 117 -9.62 -5.84 7.94
C VAL A 117 -8.44 -6.62 8.51
N GLU A 118 -7.26 -6.54 7.89
CA GLU A 118 -6.03 -7.17 8.39
C GLU A 118 -5.69 -6.70 9.80
N LEU A 119 -5.77 -5.38 10.04
CA LEU A 119 -5.52 -4.80 11.36
C LEU A 119 -6.49 -5.32 12.42
N GLY A 120 -7.78 -5.45 12.08
CA GLY A 120 -8.80 -5.99 12.97
C GLY A 120 -8.79 -7.51 13.14
N SER A 121 -8.06 -8.23 12.28
CA SER A 121 -7.94 -9.71 12.33
C SER A 121 -6.68 -10.18 13.06
N GLY A 122 -5.76 -9.28 13.42
CA GLY A 122 -4.54 -9.61 14.16
C GLY A 122 -4.82 -10.17 15.57
N PRO A 123 -3.90 -10.95 16.15
CA PRO A 123 -4.12 -11.64 17.42
C PRO A 123 -4.24 -10.63 18.57
N GLY A 124 -5.47 -10.24 18.90
CA GLY A 124 -5.74 -9.25 19.95
C GLY A 124 -7.19 -9.10 20.37
N THR A 125 -8.08 -10.03 20.03
CA THR A 125 -9.50 -9.98 20.41
C THR A 125 -10.08 -11.37 20.65
N HIS A 126 -9.82 -11.91 21.84
CA HIS A 126 -10.72 -12.81 22.58
C HIS A 126 -10.59 -12.52 24.07
#